data_AF-A0A0Q3HYL5-F1
#
_entry.id   AF-A0A0Q3HYL5-F1
#
_cell.length_a   1.000
_cell.length_b   1.000
_cell.length_c   1.000
_cell.angle_alpha   90.00
_cell.angle_beta   90.00
_cell.angle_gamma   90.00
#
_symmetry.space_group_name_H-M   'P 1'
#
loop_
_entity.id
_entity.type
_entity.pdbx_description
1 polymer ?
#
loop_
_entity_poly.entity_id
_entity_poly.type
_entity_poly.pdbx_seq_one_letter_code
_entity_poly.pdbx_strand_id
1 'polypeptide(L)'
;MSLITLKDLSLARSAPLFSGLDLAIAKGDRLGLVAANGRGKSSLLRILAGPEEATGGTVTRARGLVTAFAPQDPPERLLPMSLYDAVLDALDSEAAETESWRVDVLLDDLMVEESLRSRAVGSLSGGWQRTMLLARAAVVEPDLLLLDEPTNHLDLARIGVLERFLAALPRDCAVVAASHDRAFLDDVSTRTLFLRPAASADFALPYSRALQALEERDAAQGRQFENDMRKVRALRQQAAKLKNIGINSGSDLLVVKTKQLSERADRLEESVRPAHRERSAGAIRLANSGSHAKALVAIKDTMIATPDGRPLFRSGQLWIENGDRIALLGANGAGKTRFVTRLRAALGGGDPEIRAAASLKAGVSDQALSQLDGWPTPWAAVKGSSDAGDQLARTLLAGAGIASEAQSAPISRFSGGQKARLAMLLLRLAEPNFYLLDEPTNHLDIEGQDMLERELVAHGAACLLVSHDRAFVRAVATRVWVIEGRRLVEVDDPDPVFDRLMAG
;
A
#
# COMPACT_ATOMS: atom_id res chain seq x y z
N MET A 1 -26.72 13.85 9.87
CA MET A 1 -27.35 13.88 8.52
C MET A 1 -26.35 13.31 7.52
N SER A 2 -26.82 12.58 6.51
CA SER A 2 -25.96 12.06 5.42
C SER A 2 -25.53 13.22 4.50
N LEU A 3 -24.24 13.30 4.19
CA LEU A 3 -23.67 14.21 3.21
C LEU A 3 -23.76 13.60 1.81
N ILE A 4 -23.39 12.32 1.67
CA ILE A 4 -23.46 11.57 0.42
C ILE A 4 -24.04 10.19 0.68
N THR A 5 -24.99 9.77 -0.15
CA THR A 5 -25.53 8.40 -0.16
C THR A 5 -25.32 7.79 -1.54
N LEU A 6 -24.61 6.67 -1.58
CA LEU A 6 -24.43 5.79 -2.74
C LEU A 6 -25.41 4.63 -2.63
N LYS A 7 -26.10 4.33 -3.72
CA LYS A 7 -26.99 3.16 -3.80
C LYS A 7 -26.72 2.39 -5.09
N ASP A 8 -26.42 1.10 -4.93
CA ASP A 8 -26.10 0.15 -6.00
C ASP A 8 -25.01 0.69 -6.97
N LEU A 9 -24.05 1.44 -6.45
CA LEU A 9 -23.07 2.16 -7.27
C LEU A 9 -22.12 1.16 -7.94
N SER A 10 -21.95 1.32 -9.25
CA SER A 10 -21.11 0.44 -10.06
C SER A 10 -20.23 1.26 -11.00
N LEU A 11 -18.96 0.88 -11.10
CA LEU A 11 -17.99 1.49 -12.00
C LEU A 11 -17.27 0.40 -12.82
N ALA A 12 -17.40 0.49 -14.14
CA ALA A 12 -16.67 -0.32 -15.09
C ALA A 12 -15.86 0.54 -16.07
N ARG A 13 -14.68 0.03 -16.45
CA ARG A 13 -13.87 0.54 -17.55
C ARG A 13 -13.69 -0.58 -18.58
N SER A 14 -12.47 -1.08 -18.78
CA SER A 14 -12.23 -2.32 -19.52
C SER A 14 -12.71 -3.58 -18.75
N ALA A 15 -12.74 -3.49 -17.43
CA ALA A 15 -13.27 -4.50 -16.51
C ALA A 15 -14.06 -3.79 -15.38
N PRO A 16 -14.98 -4.49 -14.68
CA PRO A 16 -15.63 -3.95 -13.50
C PRO A 16 -14.60 -3.66 -12.40
N LEU A 17 -14.56 -2.40 -11.94
CA LEU A 17 -13.71 -1.97 -10.83
C LEU A 17 -14.38 -2.31 -9.50
N PHE A 18 -15.67 -1.95 -9.38
CA PHE A 18 -16.55 -2.32 -8.27
C PHE A 18 -18.01 -2.31 -8.74
N SER A 19 -18.86 -3.07 -8.05
CA SER A 19 -20.28 -3.20 -8.36
C SER A 19 -21.13 -3.35 -7.10
N GLY A 20 -22.35 -2.82 -7.13
CA GLY A 20 -23.31 -2.90 -6.04
C GLY A 20 -22.84 -2.27 -4.73
N LEU A 21 -22.14 -1.13 -4.81
CA LEU A 21 -21.68 -0.41 -3.62
C LEU A 21 -22.80 0.44 -3.04
N ASP A 22 -23.24 0.07 -1.84
CA ASP A 22 -24.08 0.89 -0.97
C ASP A 22 -23.19 1.53 0.11
N LEU A 23 -23.24 2.86 0.23
CA LEU A 23 -22.43 3.59 1.21
C LEU A 23 -23.16 4.88 1.60
N ALA A 24 -23.19 5.20 2.89
CA ALA A 24 -23.62 6.51 3.37
C ALA A 24 -22.46 7.16 4.14
N ILE A 25 -22.13 8.40 3.77
CA ILE A 25 -21.12 9.24 4.43
C ILE A 25 -21.86 10.32 5.19
N ALA A 26 -21.73 10.36 6.51
CA ALA A 26 -22.34 11.35 7.38
C ALA A 26 -21.34 12.44 7.78
N LYS A 27 -21.88 13.56 8.31
CA LYS A 27 -21.07 14.59 8.95
C LYS A 27 -20.16 14.00 10.02
N GLY A 28 -18.89 14.41 10.02
CA GLY A 28 -17.88 13.94 10.98
C GLY A 28 -17.36 12.52 10.76
N ASP A 29 -17.81 11.81 9.73
CA ASP A 29 -17.26 10.48 9.42
C ASP A 29 -15.76 10.57 9.13
N ARG A 30 -14.99 9.61 9.66
CA ARG A 30 -13.57 9.40 9.37
C ARG A 30 -13.41 8.05 8.67
N LEU A 31 -13.54 8.06 7.34
CA LEU A 31 -13.58 6.86 6.51
C LEU A 31 -12.22 6.57 5.86
N GLY A 32 -11.60 5.45 6.20
CA GLY A 32 -10.48 4.87 5.46
C GLY A 32 -10.97 4.11 4.24
N LEU A 33 -10.42 4.41 3.06
CA LEU A 33 -10.74 3.72 1.80
C LEU A 33 -9.57 2.83 1.39
N VAL A 34 -9.80 1.52 1.42
CA VAL A 34 -8.80 0.49 1.09
C VAL A 34 -9.22 -0.27 -0.15
N ALA A 35 -8.31 -0.44 -1.11
CA ALA A 35 -8.49 -1.32 -2.26
C ALA A 35 -7.13 -1.78 -2.79
N ALA A 36 -7.10 -2.92 -3.46
CA ALA A 36 -5.93 -3.33 -4.24
C ALA A 36 -5.65 -2.35 -5.40
N ASN A 37 -4.42 -2.35 -5.91
CA ASN A 37 -4.04 -1.45 -6.99
C ASN A 37 -4.94 -1.60 -8.23
N GLY A 38 -5.34 -0.46 -8.79
CA GLY A 38 -6.21 -0.43 -9.97
C GLY A 38 -7.65 -0.87 -9.73
N ARG A 39 -8.11 -0.99 -8.46
CA ARG A 39 -9.51 -1.32 -8.11
C ARG A 39 -10.42 -0.11 -7.90
N GLY A 40 -9.97 1.08 -8.31
CA GLY A 40 -10.83 2.25 -8.43
C GLY A 40 -10.91 3.16 -7.19
N LYS A 41 -9.94 3.17 -6.27
CA LYS A 41 -9.88 4.13 -5.14
C LYS A 41 -10.00 5.57 -5.61
N SER A 42 -9.06 6.01 -6.45
CA SER A 42 -9.04 7.35 -7.03
C SER A 42 -10.28 7.65 -7.88
N SER A 43 -10.86 6.64 -8.53
CA SER A 43 -12.11 6.81 -9.27
C SER A 43 -13.32 6.97 -8.35
N LEU A 44 -13.40 6.24 -7.24
CA LEU A 44 -14.46 6.42 -6.25
C LEU A 44 -14.36 7.81 -5.62
N LEU A 45 -13.15 8.27 -5.26
CA LEU A 45 -12.95 9.63 -4.76
C LEU A 45 -13.37 10.69 -5.77
N ARG A 46 -13.02 10.53 -7.05
CA ARG A 46 -13.49 11.43 -8.13
C ARG A 46 -14.99 11.38 -8.34
N ILE A 47 -15.63 10.22 -8.18
CA ILE A 47 -17.10 10.13 -8.20
C ILE A 47 -17.68 10.90 -7.01
N LEU A 48 -17.14 10.74 -5.81
CA LEU A 48 -17.60 11.48 -4.62
C LEU A 48 -17.44 12.99 -4.80
N ALA A 49 -16.28 13.43 -5.30
CA ALA A 49 -15.96 14.83 -5.60
C ALA A 49 -16.86 15.45 -6.70
N GLY A 50 -17.44 14.63 -7.59
CA GLY A 50 -18.31 15.09 -8.68
C GLY A 50 -17.75 15.10 -10.11
N PRO A 51 -16.44 15.16 -10.41
CA PRO A 51 -15.96 15.23 -11.80
C PRO A 51 -16.09 13.92 -12.60
N GLU A 52 -16.35 12.78 -11.96
CA GLU A 52 -16.47 11.48 -12.63
C GLU A 52 -17.85 10.86 -12.42
N GLU A 53 -18.46 10.36 -13.50
CA GLU A 53 -19.74 9.65 -13.43
C GLU A 53 -19.53 8.14 -13.26
N ALA A 54 -20.40 7.52 -12.45
CA ALA A 54 -20.46 6.08 -12.31
C ALA A 54 -21.16 5.44 -13.52
N THR A 55 -20.83 4.18 -13.82
CA THR A 55 -21.50 3.45 -14.91
C THR A 55 -22.88 2.93 -14.54
N GLY A 56 -23.22 2.89 -13.24
CA GLY A 56 -24.52 2.46 -12.75
C GLY A 56 -24.72 2.83 -11.27
N GLY A 57 -25.97 2.70 -10.81
CA GLY A 57 -26.38 3.12 -9.47
C GLY A 57 -26.65 4.63 -9.37
N THR A 58 -26.79 5.11 -8.14
CA THR A 58 -27.13 6.53 -7.88
C THR A 58 -26.23 7.13 -6.80
N VAL A 59 -25.88 8.41 -6.99
CA VAL A 59 -25.13 9.23 -6.02
C VAL A 59 -26.01 10.40 -5.63
N THR A 60 -26.47 10.42 -4.37
CA THR A 60 -27.25 11.53 -3.81
C THR A 60 -26.36 12.38 -2.91
N ARG A 61 -26.35 13.70 -3.12
CA ARG A 61 -25.56 14.66 -2.31
C ARG A 61 -26.49 15.60 -1.56
N ALA A 62 -26.10 15.98 -0.35
CA ALA A 62 -26.78 17.02 0.41
C ALA A 62 -26.75 18.35 -0.34
N ARG A 63 -27.82 19.13 -0.23
CA ARG A 63 -27.90 20.45 -0.86
C ARG A 63 -26.88 21.39 -0.21
N GLY A 64 -26.08 22.07 -1.03
CA GLY A 64 -25.06 23.01 -0.56
C GLY A 64 -23.79 22.34 -0.04
N LEU A 65 -23.62 21.03 -0.25
CA LEU A 65 -22.42 20.30 0.16
C LEU A 65 -21.16 20.88 -0.50
N VAL A 66 -20.20 21.33 0.31
CA VAL A 66 -18.86 21.71 -0.15
C VAL A 66 -17.94 20.50 -0.04
N THR A 67 -17.47 20.00 -1.18
CA THR A 67 -16.52 18.87 -1.24
C THR A 67 -15.19 19.36 -1.79
N ALA A 68 -14.10 19.01 -1.11
CA ALA A 68 -12.75 19.29 -1.59
C ALA A 68 -11.97 17.99 -1.79
N PHE A 69 -11.14 17.97 -2.83
CA PHE A 69 -10.37 16.80 -3.23
C PHE A 69 -8.89 17.15 -3.33
N ALA A 70 -8.06 16.44 -2.57
CA ALA A 70 -6.61 16.45 -2.69
C ALA A 70 -6.18 15.26 -3.57
N PRO A 71 -5.89 15.47 -4.88
CA PRO A 71 -5.51 14.40 -5.79
C PRO A 71 -4.13 13.81 -5.45
N GLN A 72 -3.81 12.69 -6.08
CA GLN A 72 -2.50 12.05 -5.96
C GLN A 72 -1.36 12.95 -6.47
N ASP A 73 -1.51 13.53 -7.65
CA ASP A 73 -0.48 14.34 -8.29
C ASP A 73 -0.98 15.78 -8.51
N PRO A 74 -0.09 16.79 -8.38
CA PRO A 74 -0.46 18.16 -8.64
C PRO A 74 -0.82 18.33 -10.14
N PRO A 75 -1.96 18.98 -10.46
CA PRO A 75 -2.28 19.33 -11.83
C PRO A 75 -1.15 20.15 -12.49
N GLU A 76 -0.85 19.88 -13.76
CA GLU A 76 0.27 20.53 -14.48
C GLU A 76 0.22 22.06 -14.44
N ARG A 77 -1.00 22.63 -14.45
CA ARG A 77 -1.22 24.08 -14.35
C ARG A 77 -0.68 24.71 -13.05
N LEU A 78 -0.56 23.93 -11.97
CA LEU A 78 -0.06 24.42 -10.68
C LEU A 78 1.46 24.39 -10.59
N LEU A 79 2.13 23.57 -11.38
CA LEU A 79 3.59 23.40 -11.34
C LEU A 79 4.39 24.72 -11.50
N PRO A 80 4.01 25.66 -12.39
CA PRO A 80 4.73 26.92 -12.52
C PRO A 80 4.37 27.95 -11.43
N MET A 81 3.28 27.76 -10.68
CA MET A 81 2.85 28.69 -9.63
C MET A 81 3.71 28.55 -8.38
N SER A 82 3.78 29.62 -7.56
CA SER A 82 4.35 29.48 -6.22
C SER A 82 3.47 28.57 -5.35
N LEU A 83 4.03 27.99 -4.29
CA LEU A 83 3.24 27.18 -3.34
C LEU A 83 2.07 28.00 -2.80
N TYR A 84 2.34 29.23 -2.36
CA TYR A 84 1.32 30.14 -1.83
C TYR A 84 0.21 30.41 -2.85
N ASP A 85 0.57 30.81 -4.06
CA ASP A 85 -0.41 31.12 -5.12
C ASP A 85 -1.21 29.89 -5.52
N ALA A 86 -0.59 28.70 -5.50
CA ALA A 86 -1.27 27.44 -5.81
C ALA A 86 -2.33 27.07 -4.75
N VAL A 87 -2.16 27.49 -3.49
CA VAL A 87 -3.20 27.35 -2.46
C VAL A 87 -4.26 28.44 -2.62
N LEU A 88 -3.84 29.70 -2.80
CA LEU A 88 -4.73 30.84 -2.98
C LEU A 88 -5.69 30.65 -4.17
N ASP A 89 -5.22 30.05 -5.26
CA ASP A 89 -6.01 29.72 -6.47
C ASP A 89 -7.17 28.73 -6.22
N ALA A 90 -7.33 28.17 -5.02
CA ALA A 90 -8.52 27.40 -4.67
C ALA A 90 -9.68 28.26 -4.17
N LEU A 91 -9.39 29.47 -3.71
CA LEU A 91 -10.40 30.44 -3.34
C LEU A 91 -10.96 31.10 -4.61
N ASP A 92 -12.22 31.52 -4.56
CA ASP A 92 -12.74 32.41 -5.59
C ASP A 92 -12.08 33.80 -5.49
N SER A 93 -12.26 34.63 -6.52
CA SER A 93 -11.55 35.91 -6.59
C SER A 93 -11.85 36.86 -5.43
N GLU A 94 -13.08 36.83 -4.90
CA GLU A 94 -13.49 37.70 -3.78
C GLU A 94 -12.88 37.23 -2.46
N ALA A 95 -12.90 35.92 -2.20
CA ALA A 95 -12.25 35.32 -1.04
C ALA A 95 -10.72 35.41 -1.14
N ALA A 96 -10.12 35.33 -2.33
CA ALA A 96 -8.68 35.50 -2.50
C ALA A 96 -8.21 36.92 -2.10
N GLU A 97 -9.01 37.95 -2.37
CA GLU A 97 -8.69 39.33 -1.99
C GLU A 97 -8.88 39.61 -0.50
N THR A 98 -9.94 39.05 0.10
CA THR A 98 -10.37 39.38 1.47
C THR A 98 -9.95 38.37 2.53
N GLU A 99 -9.74 37.11 2.13
CA GLU A 99 -9.49 35.97 3.01
C GLU A 99 -8.16 35.25 2.72
N SER A 100 -7.23 35.90 2.02
CA SER A 100 -5.87 35.38 1.80
C SER A 100 -5.17 34.95 3.09
N TRP A 101 -5.48 35.59 4.22
CA TRP A 101 -4.98 35.20 5.55
C TRP A 101 -5.27 33.73 5.92
N ARG A 102 -6.33 33.11 5.37
CA ARG A 102 -6.64 31.68 5.57
C ARG A 102 -5.54 30.79 5.00
N VAL A 103 -4.91 31.23 3.91
CA VAL A 103 -3.74 30.56 3.32
C VAL A 103 -2.58 30.59 4.31
N ASP A 104 -2.27 31.76 4.88
CA ASP A 104 -1.17 31.89 5.85
C ASP A 104 -1.36 30.98 7.07
N VAL A 105 -2.56 31.00 7.66
CA VAL A 105 -2.90 30.16 8.82
C VAL A 105 -2.75 28.67 8.49
N LEU A 106 -3.28 28.23 7.35
CA LEU A 106 -3.16 26.82 6.95
C LEU A 106 -1.72 26.41 6.66
N LEU A 107 -0.93 27.28 6.04
CA LEU A 107 0.48 27.01 5.78
C LEU A 107 1.29 26.96 7.09
N ASP A 108 0.95 27.78 8.08
CA ASP A 108 1.52 27.73 9.43
C ASP A 108 1.14 26.43 10.17
N ASP A 109 -0.14 26.06 10.17
CA ASP A 109 -0.65 24.83 10.79
C ASP A 109 -0.02 23.57 10.16
N LEU A 110 0.20 23.63 8.84
CA LEU A 110 0.90 22.60 8.10
C LEU A 110 2.42 22.74 8.17
N MET A 111 2.97 23.63 8.99
CA MET A 111 4.40 23.83 9.20
C MET A 111 5.19 24.03 7.89
N VAL A 112 4.66 24.82 6.97
CA VAL A 112 5.31 25.17 5.70
C VAL A 112 6.20 26.39 5.93
N GLU A 113 7.51 26.19 5.81
CA GLU A 113 8.50 27.26 5.96
C GLU A 113 8.26 28.41 4.97
N GLU A 114 8.47 29.64 5.43
CA GLU A 114 8.32 30.86 4.62
C GLU A 114 9.15 30.82 3.33
N SER A 115 10.36 30.24 3.41
CA SER A 115 11.27 30.10 2.26
C SER A 115 10.71 29.23 1.14
N LEU A 116 9.76 28.34 1.45
CA LEU A 116 9.14 27.43 0.49
C LEU A 116 7.88 28.02 -0.15
N ARG A 117 7.22 28.98 0.50
CA ARG A 117 5.95 29.55 0.05
C ARG A 117 6.07 30.23 -1.32
N SER A 118 7.19 30.91 -1.55
CA SER A 118 7.49 31.62 -2.80
C SER A 118 8.09 30.73 -3.91
N ARG A 119 8.43 29.47 -3.61
CA ARG A 119 9.04 28.56 -4.60
C ARG A 119 7.98 27.98 -5.52
N ALA A 120 8.34 27.81 -6.78
CA ALA A 120 7.49 27.14 -7.77
C ALA A 120 7.20 25.69 -7.34
N VAL A 121 5.94 25.26 -7.44
CA VAL A 121 5.49 23.92 -7.03
C VAL A 121 6.30 22.82 -7.71
N GLY A 122 6.61 22.96 -9.00
CA GLY A 122 7.40 21.99 -9.76
C GLY A 122 8.85 21.83 -9.28
N SER A 123 9.36 22.78 -8.48
CA SER A 123 10.71 22.71 -7.88
C SER A 123 10.75 22.10 -6.48
N LEU A 124 9.58 21.86 -5.87
CA LEU A 124 9.45 21.31 -4.53
C LEU A 124 9.59 19.79 -4.54
N SER A 125 9.97 19.21 -3.40
CA SER A 125 9.88 17.75 -3.22
C SER A 125 8.42 17.29 -3.22
N GLY A 126 8.19 16.03 -3.58
CA GLY A 126 6.85 15.44 -3.63
C GLY A 126 6.05 15.62 -2.33
N GLY A 127 6.69 15.52 -1.15
CA GLY A 127 5.99 15.75 0.11
C GLY A 127 5.53 17.20 0.36
N TRP A 128 6.22 18.19 -0.19
CA TRP A 128 5.78 19.59 -0.14
C TRP A 128 4.68 19.87 -1.17
N GLN A 129 4.76 19.26 -2.36
CA GLN A 129 3.66 19.28 -3.32
C GLN A 129 2.39 18.67 -2.71
N ARG A 130 2.53 17.56 -1.97
CA ARG A 130 1.44 16.90 -1.26
C ARG A 130 0.83 17.78 -0.16
N THR A 131 1.69 18.41 0.63
CA THR A 131 1.26 19.38 1.66
C THR A 131 0.49 20.54 1.02
N MET A 132 0.94 21.06 -0.12
CA MET A 132 0.22 22.09 -0.87
C MET A 132 -1.15 21.61 -1.32
N LEU A 133 -1.28 20.39 -1.86
CA LEU A 133 -2.57 19.86 -2.28
C LEU A 133 -3.56 19.69 -1.12
N LEU A 134 -3.06 19.30 0.05
CA LEU A 134 -3.85 19.26 1.28
C LEU A 134 -4.31 20.67 1.69
N ALA A 135 -3.39 21.64 1.74
CA ALA A 135 -3.70 23.04 2.05
C ALA A 135 -4.75 23.61 1.10
N ARG A 136 -4.57 23.36 -0.21
CA ARG A 136 -5.49 23.77 -1.27
C ARG A 136 -6.89 23.14 -1.11
N ALA A 137 -6.97 21.89 -0.69
CA ALA A 137 -8.25 21.24 -0.43
C ALA A 137 -8.90 21.74 0.87
N ALA A 138 -8.11 22.09 1.88
CA ALA A 138 -8.60 22.56 3.17
C ALA A 138 -9.02 24.04 3.20
N VAL A 139 -8.37 24.89 2.40
CA VAL A 139 -8.60 26.35 2.39
C VAL A 139 -10.01 26.74 1.99
N VAL A 140 -10.76 25.86 1.35
CA VAL A 140 -12.17 26.11 1.01
C VAL A 140 -13.15 25.72 2.13
N GLU A 141 -12.65 25.29 3.31
CA GLU A 141 -13.45 24.83 4.46
C GLU A 141 -14.54 23.82 4.07
N PRO A 142 -14.16 22.64 3.54
CA PRO A 142 -15.12 21.68 3.02
C PRO A 142 -15.94 20.99 4.13
N ASP A 143 -17.20 20.66 3.83
CA ASP A 143 -18.00 19.71 4.61
C ASP A 143 -17.45 18.27 4.48
N LEU A 144 -16.85 17.96 3.33
CA LEU A 144 -16.27 16.66 3.00
C LEU A 144 -14.89 16.84 2.35
N LEU A 145 -13.86 16.38 3.05
CA LEU A 145 -12.48 16.35 2.58
C LEU A 145 -12.13 14.95 2.04
N LEU A 146 -11.71 14.88 0.78
CA LEU A 146 -11.33 13.64 0.09
C LEU A 146 -9.82 13.65 -0.18
N LEU A 147 -9.10 12.64 0.31
CA LEU A 147 -7.64 12.56 0.23
C LEU A 147 -7.23 11.30 -0.53
N ASP A 148 -6.46 11.45 -1.60
CA ASP A 148 -5.95 10.33 -2.40
C ASP A 148 -4.46 10.11 -2.18
N GLU A 149 -4.10 9.05 -1.44
CA GLU A 149 -2.75 8.70 -1.03
C GLU A 149 -2.00 9.84 -0.32
N PRO A 150 -2.54 10.40 0.78
CA PRO A 150 -2.01 11.61 1.40
C PRO A 150 -0.64 11.43 2.06
N THR A 151 -0.25 10.20 2.39
CA THR A 151 1.03 9.89 3.05
C THR A 151 2.16 9.57 2.08
N ASN A 152 1.86 9.38 0.78
CA ASN A 152 2.88 9.06 -0.20
C ASN A 152 3.92 10.18 -0.30
N HIS A 153 5.20 9.78 -0.28
CA HIS A 153 6.36 10.68 -0.32
C HIS A 153 6.52 11.61 0.90
N LEU A 154 5.74 11.39 1.97
CA LEU A 154 5.94 12.06 3.24
C LEU A 154 6.94 11.28 4.10
N ASP A 155 7.76 12.01 4.83
CA ASP A 155 8.53 11.45 5.94
C ASP A 155 7.66 11.37 7.20
N LEU A 156 8.17 10.72 8.25
CA LEU A 156 7.46 10.60 9.52
C LEU A 156 7.06 11.97 10.12
N ALA A 157 7.93 12.98 10.08
CA ALA A 157 7.60 14.29 10.64
C ALA A 157 6.39 14.92 9.92
N ARG A 158 6.35 14.83 8.58
CA ARG A 158 5.23 15.31 7.76
C ARG A 158 3.97 14.48 7.92
N ILE A 159 4.08 13.15 8.08
CA ILE A 159 2.92 12.30 8.41
C ILE A 159 2.34 12.75 9.77
N GLY A 160 3.18 13.01 10.77
CA GLY A 160 2.73 13.52 12.07
C GLY A 160 2.04 14.89 12.00
N VAL A 161 2.53 15.80 11.15
CA VAL A 161 1.85 17.07 10.86
C VAL A 161 0.48 16.84 10.22
N LEU A 162 0.40 15.95 9.22
CA LEU A 162 -0.85 15.58 8.56
C LEU A 162 -1.86 14.98 9.54
N GLU A 163 -1.45 14.04 10.39
CA GLU A 163 -2.33 13.41 11.38
C GLU A 163 -2.89 14.45 12.38
N ARG A 164 -2.03 15.33 12.91
CA ARG A 164 -2.45 16.42 13.81
C ARG A 164 -3.42 17.38 13.11
N PHE A 165 -3.13 17.73 11.86
CA PHE A 165 -4.00 18.57 11.05
C PHE A 165 -5.40 17.94 10.89
N LEU A 166 -5.47 16.66 10.50
CA LEU A 166 -6.75 15.96 10.33
C LEU A 166 -7.51 15.79 11.66
N ALA A 167 -6.79 15.61 12.77
CA ALA A 167 -7.37 15.56 14.10
C ALA A 167 -7.93 16.93 14.55
N ALA A 168 -7.35 18.03 14.09
CA ALA A 168 -7.77 19.40 14.40
C ALA A 168 -8.93 19.91 13.53
N LEU A 169 -9.28 19.21 12.44
CA LEU A 169 -10.41 19.58 11.59
C LEU A 169 -11.73 19.67 12.38
N PRO A 170 -12.68 20.53 11.95
CA PRO A 170 -14.00 20.63 12.56
C PRO A 170 -14.68 19.27 12.71
N ARG A 171 -15.36 19.04 13.84
CA ARG A 171 -16.02 17.75 14.14
C ARG A 171 -17.07 17.35 13.11
N ASP A 172 -17.70 18.32 12.45
CA ASP A 172 -18.74 18.08 11.46
C ASP A 172 -18.17 17.86 10.04
N CYS A 173 -16.90 18.20 9.80
CA CYS A 173 -16.22 17.93 8.54
C CYS A 173 -15.98 16.43 8.43
N ALA A 174 -16.48 15.78 7.39
CA ALA A 174 -16.20 14.39 7.08
C ALA A 174 -14.88 14.27 6.31
N VAL A 175 -14.13 13.18 6.55
CA VAL A 175 -12.87 12.89 5.84
C VAL A 175 -12.97 11.48 5.24
N VAL A 176 -12.64 11.36 3.95
CA VAL A 176 -12.39 10.08 3.31
C VAL A 176 -10.94 10.05 2.85
N ALA A 177 -10.14 9.16 3.44
CA ALA A 177 -8.74 9.01 3.10
C ALA A 177 -8.49 7.66 2.41
N ALA A 178 -8.11 7.70 1.13
CA ALA A 178 -7.56 6.55 0.45
C ALA A 178 -6.07 6.47 0.72
N SER A 179 -5.59 5.36 1.29
CA SER A 179 -4.17 5.19 1.58
C SER A 179 -3.79 3.71 1.55
N HIS A 180 -2.51 3.44 1.29
CA HIS A 180 -1.87 2.16 1.56
C HIS A 180 -1.10 2.15 2.89
N ASP A 181 -0.97 3.29 3.58
CA ASP A 181 -0.36 3.38 4.90
C ASP A 181 -1.32 2.91 5.98
N ARG A 182 -1.05 1.72 6.50
CA ARG A 182 -1.87 1.01 7.49
C ARG A 182 -1.93 1.75 8.82
N ALA A 183 -0.78 2.25 9.28
CA ALA A 183 -0.67 2.94 10.56
C ALA A 183 -1.39 4.30 10.50
N PHE A 184 -1.23 5.04 9.41
CA PHE A 184 -1.99 6.26 9.18
C PHE A 184 -3.50 6.02 9.18
N LEU A 185 -3.98 4.96 8.50
CA LEU A 185 -5.40 4.64 8.49
C LEU A 185 -5.93 4.26 9.88
N ASP A 186 -5.16 3.55 10.69
CA ASP A 186 -5.53 3.25 12.07
C ASP A 186 -5.61 4.52 12.93
N ASP A 187 -4.71 5.48 12.73
CA ASP A 187 -4.63 6.71 13.52
C ASP A 187 -5.71 7.74 13.13
N VAL A 188 -6.11 7.80 11.85
CA VAL A 188 -7.01 8.86 11.34
C VAL A 188 -8.44 8.41 11.02
N SER A 189 -8.71 7.10 10.96
CA SER A 189 -10.03 6.57 10.59
C SER A 189 -10.74 5.84 11.73
N THR A 190 -12.05 5.95 11.76
CA THR A 190 -12.92 5.22 12.70
C THR A 190 -13.80 4.19 12.00
N ARG A 191 -13.81 4.22 10.67
CA ARG A 191 -14.57 3.34 9.78
C ARG A 191 -13.70 3.02 8.57
N THR A 192 -13.77 1.79 8.07
CA THR A 192 -12.96 1.32 6.95
C THR A 192 -13.84 0.67 5.89
N LEU A 193 -13.71 1.15 4.65
CA LEU A 193 -14.31 0.56 3.47
C LEU A 193 -13.26 -0.20 2.67
N PHE A 194 -13.44 -1.52 2.55
CA PHE A 194 -12.70 -2.38 1.63
C PHE A 194 -13.43 -2.44 0.29
N LEU A 195 -12.93 -1.69 -0.68
CA LEU A 195 -13.45 -1.64 -2.04
C LEU A 195 -13.00 -2.87 -2.83
N ARG A 196 -13.97 -3.67 -3.29
CA ARG A 196 -13.76 -4.92 -4.02
C ARG A 196 -14.57 -4.91 -5.34
N PRO A 197 -14.20 -5.73 -6.33
CA PRO A 197 -14.97 -5.87 -7.58
C PRO A 197 -16.44 -6.22 -7.35
N ALA A 198 -16.69 -7.02 -6.32
CA ALA A 198 -18.00 -7.35 -5.82
C ALA A 198 -17.93 -7.49 -4.29
N ALA A 199 -19.06 -7.24 -3.62
CA ALA A 199 -19.19 -7.39 -2.17
C ALA A 199 -18.15 -6.58 -1.37
N SER A 200 -17.99 -5.31 -1.72
CA SER A 200 -17.27 -4.35 -0.88
C SER A 200 -17.79 -4.39 0.55
N ALA A 201 -16.89 -4.28 1.52
CA ALA A 201 -17.19 -4.45 2.92
C ALA A 201 -16.89 -3.17 3.69
N ASP A 202 -17.88 -2.71 4.44
CA ASP A 202 -17.80 -1.50 5.25
C ASP A 202 -17.91 -1.88 6.72
N PHE A 203 -16.96 -1.42 7.53
CA PHE A 203 -16.88 -1.70 8.96
C PHE A 203 -16.70 -0.39 9.73
N ALA A 204 -17.48 -0.19 10.79
CA ALA A 204 -17.29 0.89 11.75
C ALA A 204 -16.12 0.58 12.71
N LEU A 205 -14.95 0.31 12.13
CA LEU A 205 -13.70 -0.02 12.81
C LEU A 205 -12.52 0.65 12.08
N PRO A 206 -11.46 1.05 12.81
CA PRO A 206 -10.17 1.41 12.22
C PRO A 206 -9.56 0.23 11.44
N TYR A 207 -8.58 0.52 10.60
CA TYR A 207 -8.04 -0.40 9.60
C TYR A 207 -7.70 -1.80 10.13
N SER A 208 -6.83 -1.92 11.14
CA SER A 208 -6.34 -3.22 11.63
C SER A 208 -7.47 -4.08 12.19
N ARG A 209 -8.41 -3.47 12.92
CA ARG A 209 -9.60 -4.16 13.46
C ARG A 209 -10.59 -4.52 12.36
N ALA A 210 -10.75 -3.65 11.37
CA ALA A 210 -11.60 -3.90 10.21
C ALA A 210 -11.06 -5.03 9.33
N LEU A 211 -9.74 -5.14 9.19
CA LEU A 211 -9.08 -6.22 8.46
C LEU A 211 -9.34 -7.57 9.13
N GLN A 212 -9.19 -7.66 10.47
CA GLN A 212 -9.54 -8.87 11.23
C GLN A 212 -11.01 -9.26 11.02
N ALA A 213 -11.93 -8.29 11.13
CA ALA A 213 -13.36 -8.53 10.90
C ALA A 213 -13.65 -8.97 9.45
N LEU A 214 -12.91 -8.47 8.47
CA LEU A 214 -13.01 -8.88 7.07
C LEU A 214 -12.54 -10.32 6.87
N GLU A 215 -11.39 -10.69 7.43
CA GLU A 215 -10.86 -12.05 7.37
C GLU A 215 -11.82 -13.05 8.02
N GLU A 216 -12.38 -12.72 9.19
CA GLU A 216 -13.38 -13.54 9.86
C GLU A 216 -14.65 -13.71 9.02
N ARG A 217 -15.14 -12.61 8.43
CA ARG A 217 -16.30 -12.62 7.53
C ARG A 217 -16.04 -13.49 6.31
N ASP A 218 -14.89 -13.32 5.65
CA ASP A 218 -14.52 -14.08 4.46
C ASP A 218 -14.32 -15.56 4.78
N ALA A 219 -13.72 -15.90 5.93
CA ALA A 219 -13.56 -17.27 6.40
C ALA A 219 -14.92 -17.93 6.74
N ALA A 220 -15.84 -17.18 7.36
CA ALA A 220 -17.21 -17.65 7.61
C ALA A 220 -17.96 -17.91 6.30
N GLN A 221 -17.89 -16.98 5.34
CA GLN A 221 -18.49 -17.14 4.01
C GLN A 221 -17.87 -18.31 3.25
N GLY A 222 -16.55 -18.50 3.33
CA GLY A 222 -15.86 -19.64 2.73
C GLY A 222 -16.34 -20.99 3.28
N ARG A 223 -16.48 -21.10 4.61
CA ARG A 223 -17.03 -22.31 5.26
C ARG A 223 -18.49 -22.55 4.85
N GLN A 224 -19.29 -21.50 4.76
CA GLN A 224 -20.69 -21.60 4.31
C GLN A 224 -20.77 -22.08 2.85
N PHE A 225 -19.98 -21.48 1.97
CA PHE A 225 -19.87 -21.87 0.57
C PHE A 225 -19.49 -23.34 0.41
N GLU A 226 -18.47 -23.81 1.15
CA GLU A 226 -18.07 -25.22 1.12
C GLU A 226 -19.19 -26.17 1.59
N ASN A 227 -19.91 -25.79 2.64
CA ASN A 227 -21.04 -26.57 3.14
C ASN A 227 -22.18 -26.63 2.13
N ASP A 228 -22.52 -25.52 1.49
CA ASP A 228 -23.59 -25.46 0.49
C ASP A 228 -23.20 -26.23 -0.78
N MET A 229 -21.94 -26.13 -1.23
CA MET A 229 -21.43 -26.95 -2.33
C MET A 229 -21.43 -28.44 -2.01
N ARG A 230 -21.16 -28.85 -0.77
CA ARG A 230 -21.32 -30.25 -0.34
C ARG A 230 -22.78 -30.71 -0.43
N LYS A 231 -23.75 -29.86 -0.03
CA LYS A 231 -25.18 -30.16 -0.17
C LYS A 231 -25.59 -30.29 -1.64
N VAL A 232 -25.14 -29.38 -2.52
CA VAL A 232 -25.40 -29.45 -3.97
C VAL A 232 -24.90 -30.78 -4.53
N ARG A 233 -23.65 -31.16 -4.23
CA ARG A 233 -23.08 -32.44 -4.68
C ARG A 233 -23.87 -33.65 -4.17
N ALA A 234 -24.27 -33.65 -2.90
CA ALA A 234 -25.07 -34.73 -2.31
C ALA A 234 -26.44 -34.86 -2.98
N LEU A 235 -27.14 -33.74 -3.23
CA LEU A 235 -28.42 -33.73 -3.94
C LEU A 235 -28.28 -34.27 -5.36
N ARG A 236 -27.23 -33.87 -6.09
CA ARG A 236 -26.95 -34.39 -7.44
C ARG A 236 -26.64 -35.89 -7.45
N GLN A 237 -25.87 -36.38 -6.48
CA GLN A 237 -25.62 -37.82 -6.33
C GLN A 237 -26.90 -38.61 -6.04
N GLN A 238 -27.77 -38.10 -5.16
CA GLN A 238 -29.07 -38.72 -4.88
C GLN A 238 -29.97 -38.73 -6.11
N ALA A 239 -30.04 -37.61 -6.85
CA ALA A 239 -30.78 -37.53 -8.10
C ALA A 239 -30.25 -38.52 -9.14
N ALA A 240 -28.94 -38.62 -9.34
CA ALA A 240 -28.33 -39.58 -10.26
C ALA A 240 -28.63 -41.04 -9.88
N LYS A 241 -28.55 -41.38 -8.59
CA LYS A 241 -28.88 -42.73 -8.10
C LYS A 241 -30.36 -43.06 -8.34
N LEU A 242 -31.27 -42.14 -8.02
CA LEU A 242 -32.71 -42.31 -8.23
C LEU A 242 -33.07 -42.37 -9.72
N LYS A 243 -32.38 -41.62 -10.58
CA LYS A 243 -32.53 -41.69 -12.03
C LYS A 243 -32.21 -43.08 -12.56
N ASN A 244 -31.08 -43.65 -12.15
CA ASN A 244 -30.66 -44.97 -12.59
C ASN A 244 -31.63 -46.07 -12.11
N ILE A 245 -32.11 -45.97 -10.86
CA ILE A 245 -33.11 -46.91 -10.34
C ILE A 245 -34.44 -46.75 -11.07
N GLY A 246 -34.92 -45.51 -11.25
CA GLY A 246 -36.20 -45.21 -11.90
C GLY A 246 -36.26 -45.67 -13.35
N ILE A 247 -35.16 -45.53 -14.11
CA ILE A 247 -35.04 -46.04 -15.48
C ILE A 247 -35.08 -47.58 -15.50
N ASN A 248 -34.33 -48.23 -14.59
CA ASN A 248 -34.28 -49.69 -14.53
C ASN A 248 -35.58 -50.33 -14.00
N SER A 249 -36.36 -49.61 -13.19
CA SER A 249 -37.58 -50.11 -12.56
C SER A 249 -38.89 -49.61 -13.19
N GLY A 250 -38.82 -48.73 -14.21
CA GLY A 250 -40.00 -48.15 -14.87
C GLY A 250 -40.90 -47.30 -13.97
N SER A 251 -40.36 -46.65 -12.94
CA SER A 251 -41.17 -45.91 -11.94
C SER A 251 -41.23 -44.41 -12.22
N ASP A 252 -42.38 -43.93 -12.69
CA ASP A 252 -42.63 -42.50 -12.93
C ASP A 252 -42.43 -41.63 -11.68
N LEU A 253 -42.77 -42.18 -10.50
CA LEU A 253 -42.60 -41.52 -9.20
C LEU A 253 -41.12 -41.20 -8.90
N LEU A 254 -40.20 -42.11 -9.26
CA LEU A 254 -38.76 -41.91 -9.07
C LEU A 254 -38.18 -40.91 -10.07
N VAL A 255 -38.75 -40.83 -11.28
CA VAL A 255 -38.38 -39.84 -12.30
C VAL A 255 -38.79 -38.43 -11.84
N VAL A 256 -40.02 -38.25 -11.34
CA VAL A 256 -40.48 -36.95 -10.80
C VAL A 256 -39.61 -36.52 -9.60
N LYS A 257 -39.31 -37.44 -8.68
CA LYS A 257 -38.47 -37.17 -7.51
C LYS A 257 -37.03 -36.79 -7.88
N THR A 258 -36.49 -37.41 -8.94
CA THR A 258 -35.19 -37.05 -9.52
C THR A 258 -35.20 -35.60 -10.03
N LYS A 259 -36.23 -35.22 -10.80
CA LYS A 259 -36.37 -33.86 -11.32
C LYS A 259 -36.43 -32.83 -10.20
N GLN A 260 -37.22 -33.08 -9.15
CA GLN A 260 -37.32 -32.19 -7.99
C GLN A 260 -36.00 -32.04 -7.23
N LEU A 261 -35.20 -33.11 -7.11
CA LEU A 261 -33.89 -33.05 -6.46
C LEU A 261 -32.86 -32.26 -7.29
N SER A 262 -32.89 -32.43 -8.62
CA SER A 262 -32.07 -31.62 -9.53
C SER A 262 -32.44 -30.14 -9.47
N GLU A 263 -33.73 -29.80 -9.58
CA GLU A 263 -34.22 -28.40 -9.48
C GLU A 263 -33.89 -27.77 -8.12
N ARG A 264 -33.86 -28.56 -7.04
CA ARG A 264 -33.44 -28.10 -5.72
C ARG A 264 -31.93 -27.89 -5.65
N ALA A 265 -31.13 -28.75 -6.28
CA ALA A 265 -29.69 -28.57 -6.38
C ALA A 265 -29.35 -27.32 -7.20
N ASP A 266 -30.04 -27.10 -8.32
CA ASP A 266 -29.81 -25.97 -9.22
C ASP A 266 -30.17 -24.63 -8.55
N ARG A 267 -31.31 -24.55 -7.85
CA ARG A 267 -31.65 -23.37 -7.02
C ARG A 267 -30.64 -23.10 -5.91
N LEU A 268 -30.12 -24.14 -5.28
CA LEU A 268 -29.11 -23.98 -4.23
C LEU A 268 -27.79 -23.50 -4.86
N GLU A 269 -27.40 -24.04 -6.01
CA GLU A 269 -26.21 -23.63 -6.76
C GLU A 269 -26.29 -22.17 -7.25
N GLU A 270 -27.45 -21.72 -7.76
CA GLU A 270 -27.68 -20.31 -8.16
C GLU A 270 -27.59 -19.33 -6.99
N SER A 271 -27.97 -19.76 -5.77
CA SER A 271 -27.91 -18.93 -4.56
C SER A 271 -26.52 -18.83 -3.94
N VAL A 272 -25.58 -19.68 -4.36
CA VAL A 272 -24.26 -19.83 -3.74
C VAL A 272 -23.25 -18.92 -4.47
N ARG A 273 -22.87 -17.81 -3.81
CA ARG A 273 -21.83 -16.90 -4.31
C ARG A 273 -20.45 -17.42 -3.90
N PRO A 274 -19.46 -17.52 -4.81
CA PRO A 274 -18.10 -17.88 -4.44
C PRO A 274 -17.54 -16.83 -3.46
N ALA A 275 -16.89 -17.30 -2.39
CA ALA A 275 -16.15 -16.43 -1.49
C ALA A 275 -15.09 -15.65 -2.29
N HIS A 276 -14.99 -14.34 -2.05
CA HIS A 276 -13.95 -13.51 -2.65
C HIS A 276 -12.58 -14.03 -2.19
N ARG A 277 -11.85 -14.71 -3.08
CA ARG A 277 -10.47 -15.13 -2.86
C ARG A 277 -9.56 -14.23 -3.67
N GLU A 278 -8.82 -13.36 -3.01
CA GLU A 278 -7.58 -12.86 -3.59
C GLU A 278 -6.61 -14.05 -3.71
N ARG A 279 -6.00 -14.17 -4.90
CA ARG A 279 -5.12 -15.29 -5.23
C ARG A 279 -3.78 -15.10 -4.52
N SER A 280 -3.71 -15.47 -3.25
CA SER A 280 -2.42 -15.68 -2.59
C SER A 280 -1.68 -16.83 -3.28
N ALA A 281 -0.49 -16.52 -3.79
CA ALA A 281 0.41 -17.47 -4.44
C ALA A 281 0.86 -18.58 -3.46
N GLY A 282 1.05 -19.77 -4.01
CA GLY A 282 1.12 -21.03 -3.28
C GLY A 282 2.29 -21.14 -2.29
N ALA A 283 1.99 -21.77 -1.15
CA ALA A 283 2.95 -22.15 -0.13
C ALA A 283 3.78 -23.36 -0.59
N ILE A 284 5.11 -23.20 -0.62
CA ILE A 284 6.07 -24.31 -0.66
C ILE A 284 6.84 -24.26 0.66
N ARG A 285 6.68 -25.31 1.48
CA ARG A 285 7.47 -25.50 2.72
C ARG A 285 8.78 -26.17 2.35
N LEU A 286 9.90 -25.59 2.78
CA LEU A 286 11.19 -26.27 2.82
C LEU A 286 11.82 -26.08 4.20
N ALA A 287 12.44 -27.16 4.66
CA ALA A 287 12.99 -27.30 5.99
C ALA A 287 14.31 -26.54 6.12
N ASN A 288 14.46 -25.74 7.18
CA ASN A 288 15.73 -25.14 7.55
C ASN A 288 16.47 -26.03 8.56
N SER A 289 17.70 -26.41 8.21
CA SER A 289 18.71 -26.95 9.11
C SER A 289 19.65 -25.82 9.52
N GLY A 290 19.80 -25.59 10.82
CA GLY A 290 20.52 -24.44 11.38
C GLY A 290 22.04 -24.56 11.43
N SER A 291 22.68 -23.50 11.95
CA SER A 291 23.86 -23.52 12.83
C SER A 291 24.46 -22.10 12.98
N HIS A 292 24.82 -21.75 14.22
CA HIS A 292 25.57 -20.59 14.74
C HIS A 292 26.32 -19.71 13.71
N ALA A 293 26.01 -18.42 13.65
CA ALA A 293 26.46 -17.52 12.57
C ALA A 293 27.73 -16.71 12.91
N LYS A 294 28.64 -16.67 11.92
CA LYS A 294 29.67 -15.63 11.77
C LYS A 294 28.99 -14.35 11.24
N ALA A 295 29.41 -13.17 11.69
CA ALA A 295 28.89 -11.90 11.19
C ALA A 295 28.97 -11.80 9.65
N LEU A 296 27.84 -11.44 9.01
CA LEU A 296 27.74 -11.19 7.57
C LEU A 296 28.35 -9.85 7.19
N VAL A 297 28.12 -8.83 8.01
CA VAL A 297 28.70 -7.50 7.84
C VAL A 297 29.29 -7.04 9.16
N ALA A 298 30.54 -6.60 9.13
CA ALA A 298 31.22 -5.97 10.25
C ALA A 298 31.51 -4.51 9.91
N ILE A 299 31.04 -3.60 10.76
CA ILE A 299 31.22 -2.16 10.62
C ILE A 299 32.13 -1.70 11.76
N LYS A 300 33.32 -1.20 11.41
CA LYS A 300 34.17 -0.51 12.38
C LYS A 300 33.58 0.86 12.71
N ASP A 301 33.95 1.38 13.88
CA ASP A 301 33.56 2.73 14.28
C ASP A 301 34.05 3.76 13.26
N THR A 302 33.12 4.31 12.48
CA THR A 302 33.40 5.20 11.37
C THR A 302 32.50 6.44 11.40
N MET A 303 33.01 7.55 10.88
CA MET A 303 32.24 8.78 10.71
C MET A 303 31.48 8.73 9.39
N ILE A 304 30.18 8.97 9.44
CA ILE A 304 29.34 9.18 8.26
C ILE A 304 29.26 10.68 8.01
N ALA A 305 29.54 11.11 6.78
CA ALA A 305 29.59 12.51 6.39
C ALA A 305 28.85 12.77 5.05
N THR A 306 28.51 14.03 4.81
CA THR A 306 28.01 14.49 3.50
C THR A 306 29.10 14.33 2.43
N PRO A 307 28.75 14.41 1.12
CA PRO A 307 29.74 14.45 0.05
C PRO A 307 30.80 15.55 0.25
N ASP A 308 30.38 16.71 0.78
CA ASP A 308 31.26 17.86 1.06
C ASP A 308 32.06 17.71 2.37
N GLY A 309 32.00 16.54 3.03
CA GLY A 309 32.79 16.23 4.22
C GLY A 309 32.21 16.70 5.55
N ARG A 310 31.00 17.28 5.58
CA ARG A 310 30.35 17.68 6.84
C ARG A 310 29.95 16.43 7.65
N PRO A 311 30.35 16.31 8.93
CA PRO A 311 30.01 15.15 9.73
C PRO A 311 28.51 15.09 10.03
N LEU A 312 27.91 13.91 9.84
CA LEU A 312 26.50 13.62 10.11
C LEU A 312 26.35 12.86 11.43
N PHE A 313 26.92 11.65 11.51
CA PHE A 313 26.90 10.84 12.73
C PHE A 313 28.06 9.86 12.77
N ARG A 314 28.36 9.35 13.98
CA ARG A 314 29.34 8.29 14.21
C ARG A 314 28.63 6.95 14.41
N SER A 315 29.03 5.92 13.65
CA SER A 315 28.33 4.63 13.64
C SER A 315 28.55 3.79 14.91
N GLY A 316 29.69 3.96 15.58
CA GLY A 316 30.14 2.95 16.54
C GLY A 316 30.53 1.64 15.84
N GLN A 317 30.97 0.66 16.65
CA GLN A 317 31.29 -0.67 16.17
C GLN A 317 30.02 -1.53 16.14
N LEU A 318 29.68 -2.07 14.98
CA LEU A 318 28.43 -2.80 14.74
C LEU A 318 28.67 -4.06 13.93
N TRP A 319 27.73 -4.99 14.05
CA TRP A 319 27.71 -6.27 13.33
C TRP A 319 26.29 -6.59 12.89
N ILE A 320 26.20 -7.21 11.72
CA ILE A 320 24.97 -7.80 11.20
C ILE A 320 25.21 -9.31 11.06
N GLU A 321 24.40 -10.10 11.73
CA GLU A 321 24.46 -11.56 11.72
C GLU A 321 23.40 -12.16 10.77
N ASN A 322 23.48 -13.47 10.54
CA ASN A 322 22.43 -14.16 9.78
C ASN A 322 21.09 -14.06 10.52
N GLY A 323 20.04 -13.68 9.80
CA GLY A 323 18.69 -13.56 10.35
C GLY A 323 18.38 -12.22 11.01
N ASP A 324 19.39 -11.35 11.21
CA ASP A 324 19.17 -9.99 11.68
C ASP A 324 18.35 -9.20 10.67
N ARG A 325 17.18 -8.71 11.07
CA ARG A 325 16.36 -7.78 10.28
C ARG A 325 16.39 -6.42 10.95
N ILE A 326 17.28 -5.56 10.48
CA ILE A 326 17.60 -4.29 11.12
C ILE A 326 16.86 -3.16 10.43
N ALA A 327 16.00 -2.44 11.16
CA ALA A 327 15.43 -1.19 10.69
C ALA A 327 16.34 0.00 11.05
N LEU A 328 16.68 0.82 10.07
CA LEU A 328 17.44 2.06 10.26
C LEU A 328 16.50 3.27 10.24
N LEU A 329 16.31 3.86 11.42
CA LEU A 329 15.44 5.01 11.66
C LEU A 329 16.25 6.28 11.93
N GLY A 330 15.61 7.43 11.74
CA GLY A 330 16.19 8.74 12.04
C GLY A 330 15.52 9.86 11.25
N ALA A 331 15.76 11.10 11.65
CA ALA A 331 15.21 12.27 10.98
C ALA A 331 15.69 12.39 9.52
N ASN A 332 15.00 13.23 8.74
CA ASN A 332 15.46 13.56 7.40
C ASN A 332 16.76 14.38 7.46
N GLY A 333 17.66 14.09 6.52
CA GLY A 333 19.02 14.62 6.55
C GLY A 333 19.95 14.01 7.61
N ALA A 334 19.49 13.08 8.45
CA ALA A 334 20.33 12.46 9.49
C ALA A 334 21.49 11.61 8.93
N GLY A 335 21.41 11.20 7.66
CA GLY A 335 22.47 10.44 6.98
C GLY A 335 22.15 8.98 6.66
N LYS A 336 20.89 8.55 6.78
CA LYS A 336 20.42 7.19 6.44
C LYS A 336 20.91 6.73 5.06
N THR A 337 20.60 7.51 4.01
CA THR A 337 21.01 7.22 2.63
C THR A 337 22.54 7.20 2.45
N ARG A 338 23.28 8.04 3.19
CA ARG A 338 24.76 8.05 3.15
C ARG A 338 25.33 6.76 3.75
N PHE A 339 24.75 6.29 4.84
CA PHE A 339 25.14 5.02 5.46
C PHE A 339 24.81 3.83 4.56
N VAL A 340 23.59 3.77 4.00
CA VAL A 340 23.18 2.75 3.02
C VAL A 340 24.10 2.75 1.78
N THR A 341 24.49 3.92 1.28
CA THR A 341 25.41 4.05 0.14
C THR A 341 26.79 3.51 0.46
N ARG A 342 27.34 3.81 1.65
CA ARG A 342 28.63 3.26 2.09
C ARG A 342 28.55 1.74 2.26
N LEU A 343 27.47 1.25 2.85
CA LEU A 343 27.23 -0.18 2.96
C LEU A 343 27.19 -0.85 1.59
N ARG A 344 26.43 -0.30 0.63
CA ARG A 344 26.37 -0.78 -0.75
C ARG A 344 27.76 -0.82 -1.41
N ALA A 345 28.57 0.22 -1.24
CA ALA A 345 29.95 0.23 -1.73
C ALA A 345 30.79 -0.88 -1.08
N ALA A 346 30.62 -1.11 0.22
CA ALA A 346 31.31 -2.16 0.96
C ALA A 346 30.96 -3.58 0.47
N LEU A 347 29.70 -3.81 0.05
CA LEU A 347 29.27 -5.07 -0.55
C LEU A 347 30.02 -5.39 -1.85
N GLY A 348 30.47 -4.36 -2.57
CA GLY A 348 31.36 -4.47 -3.74
C GLY A 348 32.86 -4.39 -3.41
N GLY A 349 33.25 -4.36 -2.13
CA GLY A 349 34.65 -4.24 -1.68
C GLY A 349 35.21 -2.82 -1.63
N GLY A 350 34.37 -1.80 -1.78
CA GLY A 350 34.76 -0.39 -1.93
C GLY A 350 34.83 0.45 -0.65
N ASP A 351 34.75 -0.14 0.55
CA ASP A 351 34.84 0.59 1.82
C ASP A 351 35.88 -0.04 2.77
N PRO A 352 36.84 0.72 3.33
CA PRO A 352 37.88 0.18 4.20
C PRO A 352 37.41 -0.13 5.63
N GLU A 353 36.34 0.51 6.09
CA GLU A 353 35.84 0.43 7.47
C GLU A 353 34.63 -0.51 7.61
N ILE A 354 33.98 -0.85 6.49
CA ILE A 354 32.86 -1.79 6.45
C ILE A 354 33.30 -3.03 5.67
N ARG A 355 33.18 -4.22 6.28
CA ARG A 355 33.60 -5.49 5.67
C ARG A 355 32.42 -6.44 5.53
N ALA A 356 32.17 -6.87 4.31
CA ALA A 356 31.24 -7.95 4.01
C ALA A 356 31.95 -9.31 4.05
N ALA A 357 31.28 -10.33 4.57
CA ALA A 357 31.76 -11.71 4.53
C ALA A 357 31.79 -12.23 3.08
N ALA A 358 32.77 -13.09 2.75
CA ALA A 358 32.87 -13.69 1.41
C ALA A 358 31.66 -14.56 1.02
N SER A 359 30.90 -15.06 2.02
CA SER A 359 29.66 -15.81 1.81
C SER A 359 28.44 -14.92 1.57
N LEU A 360 28.56 -13.59 1.68
CA LEU A 360 27.45 -12.67 1.53
C LEU A 360 27.08 -12.54 0.05
N LYS A 361 25.81 -12.82 -0.25
CA LYS A 361 25.15 -12.58 -1.54
C LYS A 361 24.07 -11.52 -1.33
N ALA A 362 24.32 -10.33 -1.83
CA ALA A 362 23.48 -9.16 -1.58
C ALA A 362 22.31 -9.07 -2.57
N GLY A 363 21.12 -8.76 -2.06
CA GLY A 363 20.00 -8.24 -2.83
C GLY A 363 19.79 -6.78 -2.48
N VAL A 364 19.93 -5.88 -3.44
CA VAL A 364 19.87 -4.44 -3.20
C VAL A 364 18.66 -3.84 -3.92
N SER A 365 17.87 -3.06 -3.19
CA SER A 365 16.81 -2.23 -3.75
C SER A 365 16.97 -0.80 -3.26
N ASP A 366 17.04 0.18 -4.17
CA ASP A 366 16.86 1.59 -3.82
C ASP A 366 15.45 2.09 -4.17
N GLN A 367 15.16 3.29 -3.69
CA GLN A 367 13.98 4.06 -4.01
C GLN A 367 13.79 4.28 -5.53
N ALA A 368 14.88 4.35 -6.30
CA ALA A 368 14.82 4.53 -7.75
C ALA A 368 14.52 3.23 -8.52
N LEU A 369 14.56 2.08 -7.85
CA LEU A 369 14.49 0.75 -8.45
C LEU A 369 15.53 0.54 -9.57
N SER A 370 16.74 1.06 -9.36
CA SER A 370 17.82 1.09 -10.37
C SER A 370 18.24 -0.30 -10.89
N GLN A 371 17.94 -1.36 -10.14
CA GLN A 371 18.10 -2.74 -10.61
C GLN A 371 17.30 -3.08 -11.87
N LEU A 372 16.27 -2.28 -12.21
CA LEU A 372 15.47 -2.44 -13.41
C LEU A 372 16.07 -1.75 -14.65
N ASP A 373 16.95 -0.77 -14.46
CA ASP A 373 17.47 0.07 -15.56
C ASP A 373 18.30 -0.73 -16.57
N GLY A 374 18.87 -1.85 -16.14
CA GLY A 374 19.62 -2.78 -16.99
C GLY A 374 18.74 -3.62 -17.94
N TRP A 375 17.42 -3.55 -17.83
CA TRP A 375 16.52 -4.47 -18.53
C TRP A 375 15.50 -3.75 -19.42
N PRO A 376 15.35 -4.16 -20.69
CA PRO A 376 14.38 -3.53 -21.59
C PRO A 376 12.94 -3.96 -21.28
N THR A 377 12.73 -5.22 -20.89
CA THR A 377 11.41 -5.83 -20.68
C THR A 377 11.41 -6.72 -19.42
N PRO A 378 10.25 -6.92 -18.77
CA PRO A 378 10.14 -7.84 -17.64
C PRO A 378 10.58 -9.26 -18.00
N TRP A 379 10.26 -9.71 -19.21
CA TRP A 379 10.70 -10.98 -19.75
C TRP A 379 12.23 -11.10 -19.74
N ALA A 380 12.92 -10.10 -20.30
CA ALA A 380 14.37 -10.08 -20.34
C ALA A 380 14.96 -10.08 -18.92
N ALA A 381 14.36 -9.32 -18.01
CA ALA A 381 14.80 -9.26 -16.62
C ALA A 381 14.73 -10.61 -15.90
N VAL A 382 13.62 -11.34 -16.01
CA VAL A 382 13.47 -12.66 -15.38
C VAL A 382 14.37 -13.70 -16.01
N LYS A 383 14.48 -13.71 -17.35
CA LYS A 383 15.38 -14.63 -18.07
C LYS A 383 16.86 -14.37 -17.81
N GLY A 384 17.22 -13.11 -17.55
CA GLY A 384 18.58 -12.73 -17.20
C GLY A 384 18.93 -12.95 -15.72
N SER A 385 17.92 -13.02 -14.85
CA SER A 385 18.09 -13.18 -13.40
C SER A 385 17.83 -14.60 -12.90
N SER A 386 17.43 -15.54 -13.76
CA SER A 386 17.16 -16.93 -13.40
C SER A 386 17.32 -17.86 -14.60
N ASP A 387 17.67 -19.13 -14.34
CA ASP A 387 17.69 -20.21 -15.34
C ASP A 387 16.27 -20.74 -15.66
N ALA A 388 15.23 -19.97 -15.34
CA ALA A 388 13.86 -20.38 -15.56
C ALA A 388 13.58 -20.64 -17.05
N GLY A 389 13.01 -21.81 -17.36
CA GLY A 389 12.44 -22.08 -18.67
C GLY A 389 11.32 -21.09 -19.01
N ASP A 390 11.04 -20.90 -20.29
CA ASP A 390 10.16 -19.85 -20.78
C ASP A 390 8.76 -19.89 -20.14
N GLN A 391 8.19 -21.09 -19.98
CA GLN A 391 6.87 -21.23 -19.36
C GLN A 391 6.87 -20.84 -17.87
N LEU A 392 7.97 -21.13 -17.16
CA LEU A 392 8.12 -20.74 -15.76
C LEU A 392 8.29 -19.22 -15.63
N ALA A 393 9.09 -18.60 -16.51
CA ALA A 393 9.24 -17.14 -16.54
C ALA A 393 7.90 -16.42 -16.76
N ARG A 394 7.05 -16.92 -17.69
CA ARG A 394 5.70 -16.38 -17.89
C ARG A 394 4.84 -16.50 -16.64
N THR A 395 4.95 -17.63 -15.96
CA THR A 395 4.18 -17.92 -14.74
C THR A 395 4.62 -17.02 -13.58
N LEU A 396 5.93 -16.81 -13.42
CA LEU A 396 6.49 -15.91 -12.40
C LEU A 396 6.05 -14.47 -12.62
N LEU A 397 6.13 -13.97 -13.86
CA LEU A 397 5.67 -12.63 -14.21
C LEU A 397 4.16 -12.47 -14.01
N ALA A 398 3.37 -13.47 -14.42
CA ALA A 398 1.93 -13.46 -14.16
C ALA A 398 1.62 -13.46 -12.65
N GLY A 399 2.40 -14.21 -11.85
CA GLY A 399 2.33 -14.22 -10.39
C GLY A 399 2.66 -12.86 -9.76
N ALA A 400 3.59 -12.10 -10.34
CA ALA A 400 3.89 -10.72 -9.95
C ALA A 400 2.83 -9.70 -10.45
N GLY A 401 1.74 -10.16 -11.06
CA GLY A 401 0.66 -9.32 -11.59
C GLY A 401 0.99 -8.64 -12.92
N ILE A 402 1.95 -9.16 -13.68
CA ILE A 402 2.32 -8.67 -15.02
C ILE A 402 1.62 -9.54 -16.07
N ALA A 403 0.59 -8.97 -16.70
CA ALA A 403 -0.21 -9.63 -17.73
C ALA A 403 0.65 -10.07 -18.92
N SER A 404 0.25 -11.15 -19.60
CA SER A 404 1.04 -11.80 -20.66
C SER A 404 1.43 -10.83 -21.78
N GLU A 405 0.55 -9.91 -22.13
CA GLU A 405 0.74 -8.90 -23.17
C GLU A 405 1.78 -7.84 -22.75
N ALA A 406 1.87 -7.56 -21.45
CA ALA A 406 2.79 -6.58 -20.88
C ALA A 406 4.20 -7.16 -20.66
N GLN A 407 4.39 -8.49 -20.61
CA GLN A 407 5.68 -9.12 -20.31
C GLN A 407 6.79 -8.77 -21.29
N SER A 408 6.43 -8.46 -22.54
CA SER A 408 7.36 -8.05 -23.60
C SER A 408 7.33 -6.53 -23.85
N ALA A 409 6.52 -5.77 -23.11
CA ALA A 409 6.46 -4.32 -23.25
C ALA A 409 7.65 -3.64 -22.51
N PRO A 410 8.04 -2.43 -22.92
CA PRO A 410 9.12 -1.70 -22.26
C PRO A 410 8.82 -1.42 -20.79
N ILE A 411 9.78 -1.70 -19.89
CA ILE A 411 9.65 -1.42 -18.45
C ILE A 411 9.38 0.08 -18.19
N SER A 412 9.85 0.97 -19.06
CA SER A 412 9.60 2.42 -18.94
C SER A 412 8.11 2.79 -18.92
N ARG A 413 7.22 1.97 -19.51
CA ARG A 413 5.77 2.21 -19.54
C ARG A 413 5.02 1.68 -18.32
N PHE A 414 5.71 0.99 -17.42
CA PHE A 414 5.09 0.34 -16.27
C PHE A 414 4.78 1.37 -15.19
N SER A 415 3.67 1.16 -14.47
CA SER A 415 3.39 1.95 -13.27
C SER A 415 4.43 1.69 -12.18
N GLY A 416 4.56 2.61 -11.22
CA GLY A 416 5.47 2.43 -10.08
C GLY A 416 5.23 1.11 -9.34
N GLY A 417 3.97 0.73 -9.11
CA GLY A 417 3.64 -0.55 -8.46
C GLY A 417 4.00 -1.78 -9.30
N GLN A 418 3.84 -1.72 -10.63
CA GLN A 418 4.29 -2.82 -11.50
C GLN A 418 5.81 -2.96 -11.51
N LYS A 419 6.54 -1.83 -11.52
CA LYS A 419 8.00 -1.81 -11.39
C LYS A 419 8.44 -2.37 -10.04
N ALA A 420 7.81 -1.94 -8.95
CA ALA A 420 8.13 -2.43 -7.60
C ALA A 420 7.92 -3.94 -7.47
N ARG A 421 6.79 -4.48 -7.96
CA ARG A 421 6.56 -5.94 -7.97
C ARG A 421 7.57 -6.70 -8.82
N LEU A 422 7.94 -6.17 -10.00
CA LEU A 422 8.99 -6.77 -10.83
C LEU A 422 10.33 -6.76 -10.10
N ALA A 423 10.72 -5.64 -9.51
CA ALA A 423 11.93 -5.50 -8.71
C ALA A 423 11.97 -6.52 -7.57
N MET A 424 10.88 -6.70 -6.83
CA MET A 424 10.76 -7.71 -5.77
C MET A 424 10.90 -9.13 -6.32
N LEU A 425 10.29 -9.43 -7.47
CA LEU A 425 10.47 -10.72 -8.13
C LEU A 425 11.94 -10.97 -8.51
N LEU A 426 12.65 -9.99 -9.06
CA LEU A 426 14.06 -10.14 -9.42
C LEU A 426 14.94 -10.33 -8.17
N LEU A 427 14.69 -9.58 -7.10
CA LEU A 427 15.36 -9.75 -5.81
C LEU A 427 15.16 -11.16 -5.25
N ARG A 428 13.95 -11.71 -5.38
CA ARG A 428 13.64 -13.08 -4.97
C ARG A 428 14.38 -14.11 -5.80
N LEU A 429 14.38 -13.97 -7.13
CA LEU A 429 15.07 -14.88 -8.05
C LEU A 429 16.58 -14.86 -7.85
N ALA A 430 17.13 -13.73 -7.38
CA ALA A 430 18.52 -13.63 -7.03
C ALA A 430 18.89 -14.45 -5.78
N GLU A 431 17.94 -14.97 -4.99
CA GLU A 431 18.17 -15.74 -3.75
C GLU A 431 19.30 -15.17 -2.87
N PRO A 432 19.25 -13.89 -2.47
CA PRO A 432 20.27 -13.29 -1.63
C PRO A 432 20.13 -13.77 -0.18
N ASN A 433 21.25 -13.78 0.56
CA ASN A 433 21.25 -14.05 2.00
C ASN A 433 21.39 -12.77 2.85
N PHE A 434 21.59 -11.62 2.18
CA PHE A 434 21.56 -10.30 2.80
C PHE A 434 20.77 -9.33 1.91
N TYR A 435 19.75 -8.67 2.46
CA TYR A 435 18.97 -7.65 1.76
C TYR A 435 19.35 -6.24 2.24
N LEU A 436 19.61 -5.34 1.30
CA LEU A 436 19.77 -3.91 1.58
C LEU A 436 18.64 -3.15 0.89
N LEU A 437 17.67 -2.69 1.67
CA LEU A 437 16.40 -2.15 1.18
C LEU A 437 16.23 -0.69 1.60
N ASP A 438 16.12 0.22 0.64
CA ASP A 438 15.85 1.64 0.89
C ASP A 438 14.44 1.98 0.42
N GLU A 439 13.56 2.27 1.38
CA GLU A 439 12.11 2.50 1.22
C GLU A 439 11.39 1.42 0.39
N PRO A 440 11.46 0.13 0.78
CA PRO A 440 10.98 -0.97 -0.06
C PRO A 440 9.45 -1.04 -0.17
N THR A 441 8.71 -0.41 0.74
CA THR A 441 7.25 -0.35 0.73
C THR A 441 6.70 0.76 -0.16
N ASN A 442 7.55 1.70 -0.59
CA ASN A 442 7.12 2.77 -1.49
C ASN A 442 6.62 2.16 -2.81
N HIS A 443 5.48 2.68 -3.26
CA HIS A 443 4.78 2.23 -4.48
C HIS A 443 4.19 0.81 -4.43
N LEU A 444 4.32 0.07 -3.33
CA LEU A 444 3.61 -1.19 -3.12
C LEU A 444 2.19 -0.92 -2.60
N ASP A 445 1.23 -1.72 -3.07
CA ASP A 445 -0.06 -1.83 -2.42
C ASP A 445 0.07 -2.67 -1.13
N ILE A 446 -0.99 -2.68 -0.32
CA ILE A 446 -1.05 -3.47 0.92
C ILE A 446 -0.75 -4.95 0.65
N GLU A 447 -1.26 -5.53 -0.45
CA GLU A 447 -0.96 -6.92 -0.82
C GLU A 447 0.53 -7.14 -1.13
N GLY A 448 1.14 -6.22 -1.88
CA GLY A 448 2.57 -6.25 -2.18
C GLY A 448 3.45 -6.08 -0.93
N GLN A 449 3.04 -5.19 -0.01
CA GLN A 449 3.69 -5.03 1.29
C GLN A 449 3.62 -6.33 2.10
N ASP A 450 2.44 -6.95 2.23
CA ASP A 450 2.26 -8.23 2.93
C ASP A 450 3.12 -9.35 2.35
N MET A 451 3.22 -9.40 1.01
CA MET A 451 4.05 -10.39 0.34
C MET A 451 5.53 -10.18 0.67
N LEU A 452 6.00 -8.93 0.67
CA LEU A 452 7.37 -8.60 1.04
C LEU A 452 7.65 -8.92 2.51
N GLU A 453 6.75 -8.54 3.43
CA GLU A 453 6.84 -8.86 4.85
C GLU A 453 6.99 -10.37 5.06
N ARG A 454 6.11 -11.16 4.43
CA ARG A 454 6.14 -12.63 4.52
C ARG A 454 7.43 -13.21 3.98
N GLU A 455 7.91 -12.72 2.84
CA GLU A 455 9.16 -13.22 2.25
C GLU A 455 10.36 -12.97 3.19
N LEU A 456 10.48 -11.74 3.72
CA LEU A 456 11.57 -11.37 4.62
C LEU A 456 11.53 -12.16 5.93
N VAL A 457 10.33 -12.41 6.48
CA VAL A 457 10.17 -13.17 7.72
C VAL A 457 10.38 -14.68 7.49
N ALA A 458 9.83 -15.25 6.41
CA ALA A 458 9.86 -16.68 6.16
C ALA A 458 11.25 -17.20 5.77
N HIS A 459 12.02 -16.44 5.00
CA HIS A 459 13.34 -16.87 4.53
C HIS A 459 14.45 -16.72 5.57
N GLY A 460 14.17 -16.04 6.70
CA GLY A 460 15.16 -15.82 7.76
C GLY A 460 16.42 -15.10 7.26
N ALA A 461 16.30 -14.35 6.16
CA ALA A 461 17.42 -13.62 5.58
C ALA A 461 17.79 -12.44 6.45
N ALA A 462 19.08 -12.11 6.48
CA ALA A 462 19.52 -10.88 7.11
C ALA A 462 19.12 -9.69 6.22
N CYS A 463 18.71 -8.58 6.82
CA CYS A 463 18.46 -7.35 6.09
C CYS A 463 18.81 -6.10 6.89
N LEU A 464 19.19 -5.05 6.17
CA LEU A 464 19.15 -3.67 6.64
C LEU A 464 18.10 -2.95 5.79
N LEU A 465 17.07 -2.42 6.43
CA LEU A 465 15.98 -1.68 5.77
C LEU A 465 15.89 -0.25 6.28
N VAL A 466 15.69 0.71 5.38
CA VAL A 466 15.25 2.06 5.68
C VAL A 466 13.79 2.14 5.25
N SER A 467 12.89 2.52 6.15
CA SER A 467 11.49 2.69 5.80
C SER A 467 10.80 3.70 6.72
N HIS A 468 9.89 4.47 6.15
CA HIS A 468 8.93 5.29 6.91
C HIS A 468 7.64 4.54 7.27
N ASP A 469 7.46 3.32 6.78
CA ASP A 469 6.27 2.51 7.07
C ASP A 469 6.38 1.85 8.46
N ARG A 470 5.64 2.43 9.42
CA ARG A 470 5.61 1.99 10.82
C ARG A 470 5.10 0.55 10.94
N ALA A 471 4.08 0.18 10.18
CA ALA A 471 3.49 -1.15 10.23
C ALA A 471 4.48 -2.20 9.70
N PHE A 472 5.13 -1.90 8.58
CA PHE A 472 6.16 -2.76 7.99
C PHE A 472 7.35 -2.98 8.93
N VAL A 473 7.87 -1.90 9.53
CA VAL A 473 8.98 -1.99 10.49
C VAL A 473 8.61 -2.86 11.70
N ARG A 474 7.43 -2.67 12.28
CA ARG A 474 6.93 -3.48 13.41
C ARG A 474 6.78 -4.96 13.05
N ALA A 475 6.38 -5.26 11.82
CA ALA A 475 6.18 -6.63 11.36
C ALA A 475 7.50 -7.36 11.07
N VAL A 476 8.50 -6.67 10.52
CA VAL A 476 9.70 -7.30 9.95
C VAL A 476 10.93 -7.19 10.86
N ALA A 477 11.13 -6.04 11.51
CA ALA A 477 12.39 -5.74 12.21
C ALA A 477 12.56 -6.57 13.49
N THR A 478 13.76 -7.10 13.69
CA THR A 478 14.20 -7.75 14.94
C THR A 478 15.11 -6.85 15.76
N ARG A 479 15.73 -5.86 15.12
CA ARG A 479 16.65 -4.90 15.71
C ARG A 479 16.36 -3.53 15.10
N VAL A 480 16.51 -2.47 15.89
CA VAL A 480 16.24 -1.12 15.44
C VAL A 480 17.44 -0.24 15.72
N TRP A 481 18.03 0.29 14.66
CA TRP A 481 19.11 1.27 14.74
C TRP A 481 18.57 2.67 14.47
N VAL A 482 18.89 3.61 15.34
CA VAL A 482 18.38 4.97 15.31
C VAL A 482 19.54 5.94 15.23
N ILE A 483 19.49 6.86 14.27
CA ILE A 483 20.42 7.99 14.21
C ILE A 483 19.88 9.11 15.10
N GLU A 484 20.44 9.25 16.30
CA GLU A 484 20.03 10.27 17.28
C GLU A 484 21.27 10.92 17.92
N GLY A 485 21.24 12.24 18.13
CA GLY A 485 22.36 12.95 18.75
C GLY A 485 23.70 12.82 18.02
N ARG A 486 23.69 12.70 16.68
CA ARG A 486 24.87 12.42 15.82
C ARG A 486 25.56 11.10 16.14
N ARG A 487 24.84 10.12 16.68
CA ARG A 487 25.31 8.75 16.91
C ARG A 487 24.29 7.76 16.38
N LEU A 488 24.76 6.56 16.05
CA LEU A 488 23.89 5.43 15.78
C LEU A 488 23.73 4.64 17.08
N VAL A 489 22.49 4.48 17.54
CA VAL A 489 22.15 3.74 18.77
C VAL A 489 21.16 2.63 18.44
N GLU A 490 21.25 1.53 19.16
CA GLU A 490 20.27 0.45 19.05
C GLU A 490 19.21 0.62 20.13
N VAL A 491 17.94 0.39 19.77
CA VAL A 491 16.79 0.46 20.67
C VAL A 491 15.98 -0.82 20.59
N ASP A 492 15.35 -1.18 21.70
CA ASP A 492 14.52 -2.40 21.79
C ASP A 492 13.12 -2.19 21.18
N ASP A 493 12.57 -0.98 21.31
CA ASP A 493 11.23 -0.61 20.87
C ASP A 493 11.29 0.58 19.88
N PRO A 494 10.81 0.41 18.63
CA PRO A 494 10.75 1.51 17.67
C PRO A 494 9.65 2.54 17.97
N ASP A 495 8.62 2.23 18.75
CA ASP A 495 7.45 3.12 18.91
C ASP A 495 7.79 4.48 19.53
N PRO A 496 8.56 4.57 20.62
CA PRO A 496 9.00 5.85 21.16
C PRO A 496 9.86 6.67 20.18
N VAL A 497 10.50 6.02 19.20
CA VAL A 497 11.28 6.68 18.16
C VAL A 497 10.34 7.25 17.10
N PHE A 498 9.34 6.48 16.68
CA PHE A 498 8.31 6.96 15.76
C PHE A 498 7.59 8.18 16.35
N ASP A 499 7.17 8.13 17.61
CA ASP A 499 6.48 9.26 18.27
C ASP A 499 7.34 10.53 18.25
N ARG A 500 8.65 10.41 18.56
CA ARG A 500 9.59 11.55 18.48
C ARG A 500 9.74 12.07 17.06
N LEU A 501 9.93 11.19 16.08
CA LEU A 501 10.09 11.58 14.68
C LEU A 501 8.83 12.21 14.08
N MET A 502 7.64 11.79 14.53
CA MET A 502 6.34 12.33 14.14
C MET A 502 6.03 13.67 14.82
N ALA A 503 6.57 13.91 16.02
CA ALA A 503 6.42 15.18 16.72
C ALA A 503 7.14 16.34 16.03
N GLY A 504 8.21 16.05 15.29
CA GLY A 504 9.06 17.04 14.60
C GLY A 504 10.34 17.32 15.36
#